data_AF-A0A1Y3G2K8-F1
#
_entry.id   AF-A0A1Y3G2K8-F1
#
_cell.length_a   1.000
_cell.length_b   1.000
_cell.length_c   1.000
_cell.angle_alpha   90.00
_cell.angle_beta   90.00
_cell.angle_gamma   90.00
#
_symmetry.space_group_name_H-M   'P 1'
#
loop_
_entity.id
_entity.type
_entity.pdbx_description
1 polymer ?
#
loop_
_entity_poly.entity_id
_entity_poly.type
_entity_poly.pdbx_seq_one_letter_code
_entity_poly.pdbx_strand_id
1 'polypeptide(L)'
;MTRKTRRLWLVIICVACFGTAAALMLRAFSSDIVFFVTPSQLTQNAQPADRTVKLGGMVVANSVKREKHGDTPVSSFEVTDGQSAVTVNYEGVLPDLFREGQSVVAIGSMKNGIFIASEVLAKHDETYMPKEVAEALKKSGKWDPRFGPPPDAASWNSMTVKDAKKSLLPPPAPAAQ
;
A
#
# COMPACT_ATOMS: atom_id res chain seq x y z
N MET A 1 46.21 -1.30 -46.94
CA MET A 1 44.77 -1.08 -46.64
C MET A 1 44.20 -0.08 -47.62
N THR A 2 43.11 -0.40 -48.30
CA THR A 2 42.45 0.55 -49.21
C THR A 2 41.59 1.54 -48.42
N ARG A 3 41.37 2.76 -48.93
CA ARG A 3 40.52 3.76 -48.25
C ARG A 3 39.12 3.23 -47.92
N LYS A 4 38.63 2.29 -48.72
CA LYS A 4 37.35 1.57 -48.54
C LYS A 4 37.38 0.63 -47.32
N THR A 5 38.44 -0.17 -47.14
CA THR A 5 38.56 -1.04 -45.95
C THR A 5 38.71 -0.25 -44.65
N ARG A 6 39.36 0.92 -44.68
CA ARG A 6 39.48 1.79 -43.49
C ARG A 6 38.13 2.39 -43.06
N ARG A 7 37.29 2.79 -44.02
CA ARG A 7 35.91 3.26 -43.75
C ARG A 7 35.03 2.14 -43.21
N LEU A 8 35.13 0.93 -43.76
CA LEU A 8 34.39 -0.23 -43.27
C LEU A 8 34.72 -0.53 -41.80
N TRP A 9 36.02 -0.56 -41.46
CA TRP A 9 36.47 -0.78 -40.08
C TRP A 9 35.96 0.30 -39.11
N LEU A 10 35.95 1.57 -39.52
CA LEU A 10 35.38 2.65 -38.70
C LEU A 10 33.88 2.43 -38.42
N VAL A 11 33.11 2.04 -39.44
CA VAL A 11 31.67 1.77 -39.27
C VAL A 11 31.45 0.58 -38.33
N ILE A 12 32.20 -0.51 -38.50
CA ILE A 12 32.09 -1.69 -37.62
C ILE A 12 32.40 -1.31 -36.17
N ILE A 13 33.46 -0.54 -35.92
CA ILE A 13 33.82 -0.08 -34.57
C ILE A 13 32.71 0.81 -34.00
N CYS A 14 32.16 1.75 -34.78
CA CYS A 14 31.04 2.58 -34.34
C CYS A 14 29.81 1.75 -33.96
N VAL A 15 29.42 0.79 -34.81
CA VAL A 15 28.28 -0.10 -34.54
C VAL A 15 28.55 -0.97 -33.32
N ALA A 16 29.76 -1.50 -33.17
CA ALA A 16 30.13 -2.28 -31.99
C ALA A 16 30.06 -1.46 -30.70
N CYS A 17 30.60 -0.24 -30.70
CA CYS A 17 30.51 0.69 -29.56
C CYS A 17 29.07 1.06 -29.23
N PHE A 18 28.25 1.35 -30.25
CA PHE A 18 26.85 1.68 -30.03
C PHE A 18 26.06 0.48 -29.51
N GLY A 19 26.32 -0.71 -30.05
CA GLY A 19 25.69 -1.95 -29.61
C GLY A 19 26.05 -2.31 -28.16
N THR A 20 27.31 -2.15 -27.75
CA THR A 20 27.71 -2.36 -26.36
C THR A 20 27.10 -1.32 -25.41
N ALA A 21 27.06 -0.05 -25.81
CA ALA A 21 26.39 0.99 -25.03
C ALA A 21 24.89 0.67 -24.82
N ALA A 22 24.19 0.29 -25.88
CA ALA A 22 22.78 -0.09 -25.81
C ALA A 22 22.55 -1.34 -24.94
N ALA A 23 23.40 -2.36 -25.07
CA ALA A 23 23.32 -3.58 -24.27
C ALA A 23 23.55 -3.31 -22.77
N LEU A 24 24.52 -2.47 -22.43
CA LEU A 24 24.75 -2.05 -21.04
C LEU A 24 23.56 -1.28 -20.48
N MET A 25 22.97 -0.38 -21.28
CA MET A 25 21.81 0.41 -20.87
C MET A 25 20.57 -0.46 -20.60
N LEU A 26 20.28 -1.42 -21.49
CA LEU A 26 19.20 -2.40 -21.29
C LEU A 26 19.41 -3.26 -20.04
N ARG A 27 20.65 -3.66 -19.75
CA ARG A 27 20.99 -4.44 -18.55
C ARG A 27 20.86 -3.63 -17.27
N ALA A 28 21.19 -2.33 -17.31
CA ALA A 28 21.01 -1.45 -16.16
C ALA A 28 19.51 -1.32 -15.82
N PHE A 29 18.67 -1.03 -16.80
CA PHE A 29 17.23 -0.89 -16.57
C PHE A 29 16.55 -2.16 -16.05
N SER A 30 16.96 -3.36 -16.51
CA SER A 30 16.34 -4.61 -16.04
C SER A 30 16.61 -4.94 -14.56
N SER A 31 17.66 -4.34 -14.00
CA SER A 31 18.09 -4.55 -12.61
C SER A 31 17.36 -3.65 -11.61
N ASP A 32 16.89 -2.47 -12.03
CA ASP A 32 16.25 -1.48 -11.14
C ASP A 32 14.73 -1.64 -10.99
N ILE A 33 14.10 -2.52 -11.77
CA ILE A 33 12.65 -2.72 -11.70
C ILE A 33 12.29 -3.59 -10.50
N VAL A 34 11.72 -2.97 -9.47
CA VAL A 34 11.11 -3.64 -8.32
C VAL A 34 9.69 -4.06 -8.68
N PHE A 35 9.48 -5.36 -8.86
CA PHE A 35 8.18 -5.92 -9.24
C PHE A 35 7.23 -6.03 -8.06
N PHE A 36 5.94 -5.77 -8.32
CA PHE A 36 4.87 -6.04 -7.37
C PHE A 36 4.44 -7.50 -7.47
N VAL A 37 4.38 -8.18 -6.33
CA VAL A 37 4.09 -9.62 -6.24
C VAL A 37 3.14 -9.87 -5.08
N THR A 38 2.19 -10.78 -5.27
CA THR A 38 1.29 -11.22 -4.19
C THR A 38 1.88 -12.43 -3.44
N PRO A 39 1.48 -12.66 -2.17
CA PRO A 39 1.87 -13.85 -1.41
C PRO A 39 1.71 -15.17 -2.17
N SER A 40 0.58 -15.38 -2.86
CA SER A 40 0.34 -16.58 -3.68
C SER A 40 1.30 -16.72 -4.87
N GLN A 41 1.67 -15.61 -5.51
CA GLN A 41 2.63 -15.63 -6.60
C GLN A 41 4.04 -15.93 -6.11
N LEU A 42 4.40 -15.45 -4.92
CA LEU A 42 5.70 -15.72 -4.29
C LEU A 42 5.87 -17.18 -3.88
N THR A 43 4.79 -17.87 -3.47
CA THR A 43 4.82 -19.29 -3.13
C THR A 43 4.77 -20.20 -4.36
N GLN A 44 4.03 -19.82 -5.41
CA GLN A 44 3.89 -20.61 -6.63
C GLN A 44 5.04 -20.45 -7.62
N ASN A 45 5.52 -19.22 -7.80
CA ASN A 45 6.70 -18.93 -8.61
C ASN A 45 7.85 -18.63 -7.66
N ALA A 46 8.74 -19.61 -7.49
CA ALA A 46 10.00 -19.46 -6.77
C ALA A 46 10.87 -18.41 -7.47
N GLN A 47 10.61 -17.13 -7.19
CA GLN A 47 11.44 -16.02 -7.63
C GLN A 47 12.84 -16.22 -7.03
N PRO A 48 13.90 -15.84 -7.75
CA PRO A 48 15.25 -15.92 -7.22
C PRO A 48 15.33 -15.16 -5.88
N ALA A 49 15.77 -15.86 -4.84
CA ALA A 49 15.80 -15.42 -3.44
C ALA A 49 16.48 -14.06 -3.20
N ASP A 50 17.29 -13.59 -4.15
CA ASP A 50 18.11 -12.39 -4.01
C ASP A 50 17.54 -11.15 -4.72
N ARG A 51 16.36 -11.24 -5.34
CA ARG A 51 15.71 -10.08 -5.98
C ARG A 51 14.87 -9.30 -4.97
N THR A 52 15.03 -7.98 -4.97
CA THR A 52 14.14 -7.08 -4.23
C THR A 52 12.79 -6.98 -4.95
N VAL A 53 11.70 -7.26 -4.23
CA VAL A 53 10.32 -7.22 -4.71
C VAL A 53 9.42 -6.45 -3.75
N LYS A 54 8.32 -5.93 -4.27
CA LYS A 54 7.22 -5.32 -3.53
C LYS A 54 6.17 -6.40 -3.26
N LEU A 55 6.15 -6.92 -2.05
CA LEU A 55 5.11 -7.83 -1.57
C LEU A 55 3.90 -7.03 -1.12
N GLY A 56 2.78 -7.15 -1.84
CA GLY A 56 1.52 -6.52 -1.47
C GLY A 56 0.50 -7.51 -0.94
N GLY A 57 -0.18 -7.17 0.15
CA GLY A 57 -1.28 -7.97 0.69
C GLY A 57 -1.92 -7.31 1.91
N MET A 58 -2.68 -8.09 2.67
CA MET A 58 -3.32 -7.69 3.91
C MET A 58 -2.60 -8.34 5.10
N VAL A 59 -2.46 -7.59 6.19
CA VAL A 59 -1.88 -8.13 7.42
C VAL A 59 -2.89 -9.03 8.12
N VAL A 60 -2.50 -10.27 8.45
CA VAL A 60 -3.36 -11.21 9.17
C VAL A 60 -3.60 -10.71 10.60
N ALA A 61 -4.84 -10.78 11.08
CA ALA A 61 -5.20 -10.39 12.44
C ALA A 61 -4.52 -11.28 13.49
N ASN A 62 -4.03 -10.67 14.56
CA ASN A 62 -3.25 -11.29 15.64
C ASN A 62 -1.94 -11.95 15.19
N SER A 63 -1.40 -11.60 14.01
CA SER A 63 -0.14 -12.16 13.51
C SER A 63 1.09 -11.34 13.87
N VAL A 64 0.91 -10.09 14.31
CA VAL A 64 2.00 -9.15 14.51
C VAL A 64 2.69 -9.40 15.85
N LYS A 65 3.90 -9.92 15.79
CA LYS A 65 4.80 -10.11 16.94
C LYS A 65 5.91 -9.08 16.88
N ARG A 66 6.02 -8.28 17.93
CA ARG A 66 7.09 -7.29 18.09
C ARG A 66 8.08 -7.82 19.11
N GLU A 67 9.31 -7.99 18.67
CA GLU A 67 10.45 -8.41 19.47
C GLU A 67 11.49 -7.30 19.49
N LYS A 68 12.42 -7.35 20.44
CA LYS A 68 13.59 -6.46 20.46
C LYS A 68 14.83 -7.32 20.43
N HIS A 69 15.65 -7.13 19.39
CA HIS A 69 16.98 -7.73 19.33
C HIS A 69 17.98 -6.66 19.79
N GLY A 70 18.27 -6.64 21.09
CA GLY A 70 19.04 -5.55 21.70
C GLY A 70 18.26 -4.24 21.70
N ASP A 71 18.79 -3.21 21.03
CA ASP A 71 18.14 -1.89 20.89
C ASP A 71 17.29 -1.78 19.60
N THR A 72 17.41 -2.73 18.68
CA THR A 72 16.68 -2.69 17.41
C THR A 72 15.30 -3.38 17.54
N PRO A 73 14.18 -2.69 17.23
CA PRO A 73 12.87 -3.31 17.15
C PRO A 73 12.78 -4.22 15.92
N VAL A 74 12.36 -5.46 16.12
CA VAL A 74 12.14 -6.45 15.05
C VAL A 74 10.69 -6.87 15.11
N SER A 75 9.96 -6.74 13.99
CA SER A 75 8.55 -7.11 13.90
C SER A 75 8.35 -8.21 12.89
N SER A 76 7.75 -9.31 13.32
CA SER A 76 7.31 -10.39 12.44
C SER A 76 5.78 -10.38 12.31
N PHE A 77 5.27 -10.51 11.09
CA PHE A 77 3.83 -10.52 10.82
C PHE A 77 3.53 -11.32 9.56
N GLU A 78 2.30 -11.79 9.40
CA GLU A 78 1.89 -12.51 8.20
C GLU A 78 1.12 -11.61 7.24
N VAL A 79 1.47 -11.67 5.96
CA VAL A 79 0.79 -10.97 4.88
C VAL A 79 0.09 -11.98 3.98
N THR A 80 -1.21 -11.78 3.77
CA THR A 80 -2.06 -12.63 2.94
C THR A 80 -2.74 -11.87 1.82
N ASP A 81 -2.98 -12.54 0.70
CA ASP A 81 -3.87 -12.10 -0.37
C ASP A 81 -5.22 -12.82 -0.36
N GLY A 82 -5.49 -13.63 0.68
CA GLY A 82 -6.66 -14.50 0.79
C GLY A 82 -6.48 -15.89 0.18
N GLN A 83 -5.40 -16.16 -0.57
CA GLN A 83 -5.08 -17.48 -1.11
C GLN A 83 -3.87 -18.12 -0.43
N SER A 84 -2.88 -17.31 -0.06
CA SER A 84 -1.70 -17.76 0.67
C SER A 84 -1.29 -16.72 1.71
N ALA A 85 -0.54 -17.14 2.71
CA ALA A 85 0.05 -16.27 3.72
C ALA A 85 1.57 -16.44 3.69
N VAL A 86 2.28 -15.32 3.75
CA VAL A 86 3.75 -15.28 3.79
C VAL A 86 4.19 -14.54 5.05
N THR A 87 5.11 -15.14 5.79
CA THR A 87 5.72 -14.52 6.96
C THR A 87 6.71 -13.45 6.53
N VAL A 88 6.49 -12.23 6.99
CA VAL A 88 7.33 -11.06 6.78
C VAL A 88 8.05 -10.73 8.08
N ASN A 89 9.36 -10.55 8.01
CA ASN A 89 10.17 -10.04 9.11
C ASN A 89 10.73 -8.67 8.73
N TYR A 90 10.53 -7.69 9.60
CA TYR A 90 10.94 -6.31 9.40
C TYR A 90 11.79 -5.84 10.57
N GLU A 91 12.99 -5.35 10.27
CA GLU A 91 13.89 -4.75 11.25
C GLU A 91 13.75 -3.23 11.17
N GLY A 92 13.18 -2.62 12.20
CA GLY A 92 12.87 -1.20 12.24
C GLY A 92 11.56 -0.87 12.96
N VAL A 93 11.28 0.43 13.01
CA VAL A 93 10.03 0.94 13.59
C VAL A 93 8.94 0.86 12.52
N LEU A 94 7.90 0.06 12.77
CA LEU A 94 6.74 0.03 11.89
C LEU A 94 6.07 1.41 11.85
N PRO A 95 5.57 1.87 10.67
CA PRO A 95 4.82 3.12 10.60
C PRO A 95 3.62 3.12 11.54
N ASP A 96 3.25 4.27 12.09
CA ASP A 96 2.10 4.40 12.99
C ASP A 96 0.76 4.01 12.34
N LEU A 97 0.69 4.07 11.01
CA LEU A 97 -0.48 3.65 10.23
C LEU A 97 -0.57 2.13 10.01
N PHE A 98 0.45 1.37 10.40
CA PHE A 98 0.42 -0.08 10.27
C PHE A 98 -0.56 -0.70 11.27
N ARG A 99 -1.61 -1.36 10.76
CA ARG A 99 -2.57 -2.13 11.57
C ARG A 99 -2.86 -3.48 10.96
N GLU A 100 -3.22 -4.40 11.83
CA GLU A 100 -3.75 -5.69 11.45
C GLU A 100 -5.08 -5.54 10.69
N GLY A 101 -5.30 -6.36 9.67
CA GLY A 101 -6.50 -6.29 8.82
C GLY A 101 -6.48 -5.18 7.77
N GLN A 102 -5.41 -4.39 7.66
CA GLN A 102 -5.25 -3.39 6.60
C GLN A 102 -4.30 -3.87 5.49
N SER A 103 -4.41 -3.24 4.31
CA SER A 103 -3.50 -3.48 3.19
C SER A 103 -2.14 -2.84 3.43
N VAL A 104 -1.08 -3.61 3.21
CA VAL A 104 0.31 -3.20 3.36
C VAL A 104 1.12 -3.58 2.12
N VAL A 105 2.16 -2.81 1.85
CA VAL A 105 3.18 -3.15 0.86
C VAL A 105 4.52 -3.23 1.57
N ALA A 106 5.13 -4.41 1.57
CA ALA A 106 6.47 -4.63 2.10
C ALA A 106 7.48 -4.71 0.94
N ILE A 107 8.59 -4.01 1.05
CA ILE A 107 9.69 -4.06 0.07
C ILE A 107 10.81 -4.87 0.70
N GLY A 108 11.32 -5.87 -0.02
CA GLY A 108 12.32 -6.77 0.53
C GLY A 108 12.66 -7.93 -0.39
N SER A 109 13.32 -8.93 0.16
CA SER A 109 13.68 -10.17 -0.56
C SER A 109 13.33 -11.40 0.26
N MET A 110 13.17 -12.54 -0.43
CA MET A 110 12.77 -13.78 0.22
C MET A 110 14.02 -14.61 0.57
N LYS A 111 14.26 -14.83 1.87
CA LYS A 111 15.38 -15.62 2.38
C LYS A 111 14.88 -16.80 3.20
N ASN A 112 15.27 -18.02 2.81
CA ASN A 112 14.95 -19.25 3.54
C ASN A 112 13.45 -19.45 3.83
N GLY A 113 12.57 -19.01 2.92
CA GLY A 113 11.11 -19.11 3.09
C GLY A 113 10.48 -17.98 3.90
N ILE A 114 11.28 -17.03 4.40
CA ILE A 114 10.81 -15.84 5.14
C ILE A 114 11.07 -14.61 4.28
N PHE A 115 10.10 -13.71 4.19
CA PHE A 115 10.28 -12.45 3.50
C PHE A 115 10.95 -11.42 4.43
N ILE A 116 12.16 -11.01 4.09
CA ILE A 116 12.91 -10.02 4.85
C ILE A 116 12.59 -8.65 4.24
N ALA A 117 11.74 -7.90 4.92
CA ALA A 117 11.38 -6.55 4.53
C ALA A 117 12.44 -5.55 4.97
N SER A 118 12.89 -4.71 4.04
CA SER A 118 13.71 -3.52 4.31
C SER A 118 12.85 -2.29 4.55
N GLU A 119 11.63 -2.26 4.00
CA GLU A 119 10.69 -1.15 4.14
C GLU A 119 9.25 -1.66 4.18
N VAL A 120 8.41 -1.05 5.02
CA VAL A 120 6.99 -1.37 5.14
C VAL A 120 6.20 -0.10 4.90
N LEU A 121 5.38 -0.11 3.87
CA LEU A 121 4.49 0.98 3.49
C LEU A 121 3.06 0.60 3.87
N ALA A 122 2.54 1.23 4.92
CA ALA A 122 1.12 1.15 5.24
C ALA A 122 0.35 2.11 4.35
N LYS A 123 -0.77 1.65 3.77
CA LYS A 123 -1.61 2.53 2.95
C LYS A 123 -2.26 3.60 3.84
N HIS A 124 -2.19 4.87 3.43
CA HIS A 124 -2.95 5.96 4.05
C HIS A 124 -4.44 5.76 3.74
N ASP A 125 -5.24 5.41 4.75
CA ASP A 125 -6.70 5.63 4.70
C ASP A 125 -6.98 7.09 5.08
N GLU A 126 -6.49 8.03 4.29
CA GLU A 126 -6.95 9.41 4.40
C GLU A 126 -8.25 9.53 3.64
N THR A 127 -9.36 9.48 4.39
CA THR A 127 -10.61 10.09 3.94
C THR A 127 -10.37 11.60 3.85
N TYR A 128 -9.74 12.04 2.74
CA TYR A 128 -9.51 13.43 2.42
C TYR A 128 -10.88 14.07 2.18
N MET A 129 -11.32 14.93 3.10
CA MET A 129 -12.51 15.75 2.89
C MET A 129 -12.08 17.10 2.29
N PRO A 130 -12.39 17.38 1.01
CA PRO A 130 -12.00 18.64 0.37
C PRO A 130 -12.64 19.84 1.09
N LYS A 131 -11.92 20.97 1.12
CA LYS A 131 -12.40 22.21 1.76
C LYS A 131 -13.76 22.67 1.23
N GLU A 132 -14.01 22.46 -0.06
CA GLU A 132 -15.29 22.75 -0.72
C GLU A 132 -16.45 21.95 -0.12
N VAL A 133 -16.22 20.69 0.27
CA VAL A 133 -17.23 19.83 0.91
C VAL A 133 -17.48 20.27 2.35
N ALA A 134 -16.43 20.65 3.08
CA ALA A 134 -16.56 21.21 4.43
C ALA A 134 -17.32 22.55 4.42
N GLU A 135 -17.08 23.41 3.43
CA GLU A 135 -17.79 24.68 3.28
C GLU A 135 -19.25 24.51 2.85
N ALA A 136 -19.53 23.58 1.93
CA ALA A 136 -20.89 23.25 1.53
C ALA A 136 -21.70 22.67 2.71
N LEU A 137 -21.08 21.82 3.53
CA LEU A 137 -21.69 21.28 4.74
C LEU A 137 -21.95 22.36 5.80
N LYS A 138 -21.01 23.30 5.99
CA LYS A 138 -21.18 24.48 6.84
C LYS A 138 -22.33 25.38 6.36
N LYS A 139 -22.42 25.63 5.04
CA LYS A 139 -23.53 26.40 4.44
C LYS A 139 -24.88 25.70 4.59
N SER A 140 -24.91 24.37 4.53
CA SER A 140 -26.13 23.59 4.69
C SER A 140 -26.61 23.45 6.15
N GLY A 141 -25.83 23.91 7.12
CA GLY A 141 -26.14 23.86 8.55
C GLY A 141 -26.08 22.46 9.19
N LYS A 142 -25.65 21.44 8.43
CA LYS A 142 -25.64 20.03 8.88
C LYS A 142 -24.41 19.66 9.71
N TRP A 143 -23.33 20.42 9.58
CA TRP A 143 -22.11 20.23 10.36
C TRP A 143 -21.27 21.52 10.37
N ASP A 144 -20.82 21.94 11.55
CA ASP A 144 -19.87 23.05 11.70
C ASP A 144 -18.57 22.50 12.34
N PRO A 145 -17.40 22.70 11.70
CA PRO A 145 -16.11 22.21 12.18
C PRO A 145 -15.73 22.66 13.60
N ARG A 146 -16.41 23.69 14.15
CA ARG A 146 -16.20 24.17 15.52
C ARG A 146 -16.70 23.21 16.60
N PHE A 147 -17.54 22.23 16.26
CA PHE A 147 -18.16 21.30 17.21
C PHE A 147 -17.58 19.88 17.21
N GLY A 148 -16.47 19.64 16.49
CA GLY A 148 -15.74 18.35 16.52
C GLY A 148 -15.58 17.68 15.14
N PRO A 149 -14.97 16.47 15.10
CA PRO A 149 -14.78 15.72 13.85
C PRO A 149 -16.11 15.44 13.14
N PRO A 150 -16.10 15.24 11.81
CA PRO A 150 -17.32 14.94 11.07
C PRO A 150 -18.00 13.69 11.63
N PRO A 151 -19.35 13.68 11.75
CA PRO A 151 -20.10 12.51 12.15
C PRO A 151 -19.70 11.29 11.32
N ASP A 152 -19.60 10.12 11.97
CA ASP A 152 -19.26 8.86 11.30
C ASP A 152 -20.21 8.58 10.12
N ALA A 153 -19.71 7.96 9.05
CA ALA A 153 -20.44 7.65 7.82
C ALA A 153 -21.79 6.95 8.11
N ALA A 154 -21.83 6.12 9.15
CA ALA A 154 -23.03 5.41 9.60
C ALA A 154 -24.14 6.34 10.14
N SER A 155 -23.81 7.50 10.71
CA SER A 155 -24.76 8.46 11.29
C SER A 155 -25.52 9.28 10.22
N TRP A 156 -24.99 9.36 9.00
CA TRP A 156 -25.64 10.09 7.90
C TRP A 156 -26.83 9.32 7.32
N ASN A 157 -26.85 8.00 7.47
CA ASN A 157 -27.96 7.16 7.01
C ASN A 157 -29.25 7.38 7.81
N SER A 158 -29.19 7.81 9.07
CA SER A 158 -30.36 8.20 9.87
C SER A 158 -30.81 9.65 9.63
N MET A 159 -29.93 10.52 9.13
CA MET A 159 -30.29 11.91 8.79
C MET A 159 -31.06 12.07 7.47
N THR A 160 -31.31 10.98 6.73
CA THR A 160 -32.10 11.02 5.49
C THR A 160 -33.57 10.68 5.73
N VAL A 161 -34.38 11.75 5.87
CA VAL A 161 -35.85 11.89 5.67
C VAL A 161 -36.81 10.92 6.40
N LYS A 162 -36.45 9.68 6.72
CA LYS A 162 -37.32 8.69 7.36
C LYS A 162 -37.64 9.02 8.81
N ASP A 163 -36.70 9.60 9.57
CA ASP A 163 -36.93 9.95 10.98
C ASP A 163 -37.62 11.31 11.17
N ALA A 164 -37.51 12.22 10.21
CA ALA A 164 -38.26 13.48 10.23
C ALA A 164 -39.78 13.24 10.22
N LYS A 165 -40.24 12.17 9.57
CA LYS A 165 -41.68 11.82 9.52
C LYS A 165 -42.20 11.22 10.84
N LYS A 166 -41.35 10.59 11.65
CA LYS A 166 -41.74 9.95 12.93
C LYS A 166 -41.94 10.97 14.06
N SER A 167 -41.28 12.12 13.97
CA SER A 167 -41.37 13.23 14.93
C SER A 167 -42.67 14.06 14.83
N LEU A 168 -43.40 13.98 13.71
CA LEU A 168 -44.60 14.78 13.43
C LEU A 168 -45.92 14.13 13.89
N LEU A 169 -45.89 12.93 14.47
CA LEU A 169 -47.10 12.34 15.06
C LEU A 169 -47.26 12.90 16.49
N PRO A 170 -48.37 13.61 16.79
CA PRO A 170 -48.60 14.13 18.13
C PRO A 170 -48.72 12.97 19.15
N PRO A 171 -48.26 13.16 20.39
CA PRO A 171 -48.30 12.12 21.42
C PRO A 171 -49.75 11.73 21.75
N PRO A 172 -50.03 10.45 22.07
CA PRO A 172 -51.35 10.05 22.53
C PRO A 172 -51.70 10.77 23.83
N ALA A 173 -52.93 11.30 23.92
CA ALA A 173 -53.41 12.04 25.07
C ALA A 173 -53.28 11.22 26.37
N PRO A 174 -52.89 11.85 27.50
CA PRO A 174 -52.75 11.14 28.77
C PRO A 174 -54.10 10.61 29.24
N ALA A 175 -54.14 9.31 29.58
CA ALA A 175 -55.30 8.67 30.18
C ALA A 175 -55.62 9.35 31.52
N ALA A 176 -56.82 9.94 31.63
CA ALA A 176 -57.39 10.37 32.89
C ALA A 176 -57.77 9.12 33.71
N GLN A 177 -57.58 9.22 35.03
CA GLN A 177 -57.85 8.21 36.04
C GLN A 177 -59.26 7.60 35.96
#